data_AF-A0A3C1UDQ6-F1
#
_entry.id   AF-A0A3C1UDQ6-F1
#
_cell.length_a   1.000
_cell.length_b   1.000
_cell.length_c   1.000
_cell.angle_alpha   90.00
_cell.angle_beta   90.00
_cell.angle_gamma   90.00
#
_symmetry.space_group_name_H-M   'P 1'
#
loop_
_entity.id
_entity.type
_entity.pdbx_description
1 polymer ?
#
loop_
_entity_poly.entity_id
_entity_poly.type
_entity_poly.pdbx_seq_one_letter_code
_entity_poly.pdbx_strand_id
1 'polypeptide(L)'
;MTFLRYVNIIYMLATTAFLASAQFEVEYEGGVTANYGKGDIAPYYINSNRGGTLTQQYSTLLNAAAKHELDTTRRFSFGFGAEFWGGYTSSVSYDRYDLANGKFVRNLQHPAHAWVQQLYADVKYRSLFATVGAKAR
;
A
#
# COMPACT_ATOMS: atom_id res chain seq x y z
N MET A 1 12.90 -2.29 -26.67
CA MET A 1 12.87 -3.70 -26.20
C MET A 1 12.43 -3.88 -24.74
N THR A 2 12.37 -2.83 -23.92
CA THR A 2 11.96 -2.91 -22.50
C THR A 2 10.44 -3.04 -22.31
N PHE A 3 9.64 -2.37 -23.14
CA PHE A 3 8.17 -2.39 -23.07
C PHE A 3 7.57 -3.80 -23.20
N LEU A 4 8.05 -4.60 -24.16
CA LEU A 4 7.61 -6.00 -24.32
C LEU A 4 7.98 -6.89 -23.12
N ARG A 5 9.07 -6.59 -22.39
CA ARG A 5 9.42 -7.35 -21.17
C ARG A 5 8.43 -7.09 -20.04
N TYR A 6 8.02 -5.84 -19.84
CA TYR A 6 7.05 -5.50 -18.81
C TYR A 6 5.67 -6.12 -19.09
N VAL A 7 5.23 -6.12 -20.35
CA VAL A 7 3.96 -6.76 -20.75
C VAL A 7 3.99 -8.27 -20.47
N ASN A 8 5.09 -8.95 -20.80
CA ASN A 8 5.22 -10.39 -20.52
C ASN A 8 5.29 -10.69 -19.01
N ILE A 9 5.94 -9.85 -18.21
CA ILE A 9 5.98 -10.00 -16.75
C ILE A 9 4.57 -9.82 -16.16
N ILE A 10 3.82 -8.81 -16.61
CA ILE A 10 2.43 -8.58 -16.17
C ILE A 10 1.55 -9.77 -16.55
N TYR A 11 1.68 -10.28 -17.78
CA TYR A 11 0.93 -11.47 -18.21
C TYR A 11 1.26 -12.71 -17.38
N MET A 12 2.54 -12.99 -17.12
CA MET A 12 2.94 -14.09 -16.23
C MET A 12 2.33 -13.94 -14.84
N LEU A 13 2.45 -12.74 -14.25
CA LEU A 13 1.95 -12.45 -12.91
C LEU A 13 0.43 -12.64 -12.82
N ALA A 14 -0.31 -12.18 -13.84
CA ALA A 14 -1.75 -12.34 -13.94
C ALA A 14 -2.15 -13.82 -14.08
N THR A 15 -1.46 -14.60 -14.92
CA THR A 15 -1.72 -16.04 -15.06
C THR A 15 -1.40 -16.83 -13.78
N THR A 16 -0.33 -16.47 -13.05
CA THR A 16 -0.01 -17.12 -11.78
C THR A 16 -1.01 -16.80 -10.69
N ALA A 17 -1.54 -15.57 -10.65
CA ALA A 17 -2.59 -15.19 -9.69
C ALA A 17 -3.89 -15.97 -9.96
N PHE A 18 -4.25 -16.18 -11.23
CA PHE A 18 -5.43 -16.94 -11.61
C PHE A 18 -5.32 -18.44 -11.25
N LEU A 19 -4.14 -19.04 -11.48
CA LEU A 19 -3.88 -20.43 -11.12
C LEU A 19 -3.82 -20.64 -9.60
N ALA A 20 -3.25 -19.68 -8.86
CA ALA A 20 -3.21 -19.71 -7.40
C ALA A 20 -4.62 -19.67 -6.78
N SER A 21 -5.53 -18.86 -7.34
CA SER A 21 -6.92 -18.76 -6.91
C SER A 21 -7.71 -20.07 -7.04
N ALA A 22 -7.24 -21.03 -7.85
CA ALA A 22 -7.90 -22.32 -8.03
C ALA A 22 -7.51 -23.35 -6.95
N GLN A 23 -6.38 -23.16 -6.26
CA GLN A 23 -5.85 -24.13 -5.29
C GLN A 23 -6.16 -23.74 -3.83
N PHE A 24 -6.36 -22.45 -3.57
CA PHE A 24 -6.71 -21.92 -2.25
C PHE A 24 -7.46 -20.60 -2.42
N GLU A 25 -8.29 -20.26 -1.44
CA GLU A 25 -9.14 -19.06 -1.47
C GLU A 25 -8.31 -17.80 -1.27
N VAL A 26 -8.16 -16.98 -2.31
CA VAL A 26 -7.52 -15.66 -2.20
C VAL A 26 -8.61 -14.60 -2.23
N GLU A 27 -8.74 -13.85 -1.16
CA GLU A 27 -9.62 -12.69 -1.09
C GLU A 27 -8.91 -11.48 -1.70
N TYR A 28 -9.57 -10.87 -2.68
CA TYR A 28 -9.10 -9.65 -3.33
C TYR A 28 -9.97 -8.48 -2.88
N GLU A 29 -9.33 -7.44 -2.36
CA GLU A 29 -9.98 -6.21 -1.94
C GLU A 29 -9.44 -5.06 -2.78
N GLY A 30 -10.34 -4.23 -3.30
CA GLY A 30 -9.99 -3.03 -4.05
C GLY A 30 -10.82 -1.87 -3.55
N GLY A 31 -10.19 -0.73 -3.32
CA GLY A 31 -10.87 0.45 -2.80
C GLY A 31 -10.37 1.75 -3.42
N VAL A 32 -11.23 2.77 -3.33
CA VAL A 32 -10.93 4.14 -3.74
C VAL A 32 -11.22 5.04 -2.56
N THR A 33 -10.25 5.85 -2.16
CA THR A 33 -10.38 6.84 -1.09
C THR A 33 -10.10 8.21 -1.65
N ALA A 34 -11.08 9.11 -1.58
CA ALA A 34 -10.89 10.52 -1.90
C ALA A 34 -11.05 11.38 -0.63
N ASN A 35 -10.15 12.34 -0.44
CA ASN A 35 -10.21 13.32 0.64
C ASN A 35 -10.27 14.73 0.08
N TYR A 36 -11.18 15.53 0.65
CA TYR A 36 -11.23 16.97 0.48
C TYR A 36 -11.27 17.64 1.86
N GLY A 37 -10.30 18.50 2.14
CA GLY A 37 -10.24 19.32 3.36
C GLY A 37 -10.12 20.81 3.03
N LYS A 38 -10.54 21.66 3.97
CA LYS A 38 -10.30 23.12 3.96
C LYS A 38 -9.54 23.44 5.26
N GLY A 39 -8.61 24.39 5.23
CA GLY A 39 -7.56 24.64 6.24
C GLY A 39 -7.98 24.74 7.73
N ASP A 40 -9.27 24.83 8.04
CA ASP A 40 -9.82 24.80 9.41
C ASP A 40 -10.11 23.38 9.92
N ILE A 41 -9.99 22.35 9.07
CA ILE A 41 -10.20 20.94 9.42
C ILE A 41 -8.85 20.24 9.37
N ALA A 42 -8.22 20.05 10.53
CA ALA A 42 -6.99 19.30 10.64
C ALA A 42 -7.27 17.80 10.41
N PRO A 43 -6.79 17.17 9.31
CA PRO A 43 -7.05 15.76 9.02
C PRO A 43 -6.27 14.78 9.92
N TYR A 44 -5.63 15.28 10.99
CA TYR A 44 -4.71 14.50 11.82
C TYR A 44 -5.40 13.33 12.52
N TYR A 45 -6.65 13.51 12.97
CA TYR A 45 -7.40 12.48 13.69
C TYR A 45 -7.89 11.35 12.77
N ILE A 46 -8.23 11.65 11.52
CA ILE A 46 -8.63 10.65 10.52
C ILE A 46 -7.41 9.86 10.04
N ASN A 47 -6.25 10.51 9.95
CA ASN A 47 -5.01 9.91 9.47
C ASN A 47 -4.47 8.79 10.39
N SER A 48 -4.52 8.99 11.71
CA SER A 48 -4.11 7.96 12.68
C SER A 48 -4.98 6.71 12.64
N ASN A 49 -6.27 6.84 12.29
CA ASN A 49 -7.20 5.70 12.22
C ASN A 49 -7.16 4.92 10.89
N ARG A 50 -6.43 5.39 9.87
CA ARG A 50 -6.27 4.68 8.59
C ARG A 50 -4.81 4.31 8.28
N GLY A 51 -4.01 4.08 9.33
CA GLY A 51 -2.64 3.60 9.17
C GLY A 51 -1.71 4.57 8.44
N GLY A 52 -1.94 5.89 8.57
CA GLY A 52 -1.05 6.90 7.99
C GLY A 52 -1.26 7.18 6.49
N THR A 53 -2.32 6.64 5.88
CA THR A 53 -2.55 6.73 4.43
C THR A 53 -3.07 8.10 3.96
N LEU A 54 -3.62 8.93 4.85
CA LEU A 54 -4.28 10.20 4.54
C LEU A 54 -3.50 11.40 5.12
N THR A 55 -2.40 11.77 4.47
CA THR A 55 -1.45 12.76 5.00
C THR A 55 -1.69 14.20 4.55
N GLN A 56 -2.57 14.44 3.58
CA GLN A 56 -2.70 15.74 2.90
C GLN A 56 -4.16 16.18 2.72
N GLN A 57 -4.34 17.50 2.57
CA GLN A 57 -5.64 18.15 2.46
C GLN A 57 -6.47 17.63 1.27
N TYR A 58 -5.83 17.38 0.13
CA TYR A 58 -6.44 16.77 -1.05
C TYR A 58 -5.72 15.49 -1.42
N SER A 59 -6.43 14.38 -1.46
CA SER A 59 -5.88 13.11 -1.93
C SER A 59 -6.93 12.29 -2.67
N THR A 60 -6.50 11.55 -3.67
CA THR A 60 -7.27 10.50 -4.33
C THR A 60 -6.36 9.28 -4.42
N LEU A 61 -6.67 8.28 -3.62
CA LEU A 61 -5.89 7.07 -3.41
C LEU A 61 -6.69 5.86 -3.86
N LEU A 62 -5.99 4.93 -4.47
CA LEU A 62 -6.46 3.61 -4.86
C LEU A 62 -5.70 2.61 -4.02
N ASN A 63 -6.40 1.59 -3.51
CA ASN A 63 -5.77 0.47 -2.85
C ASN A 63 -6.20 -0.84 -3.50
N ALA A 64 -5.27 -1.78 -3.53
CA ALA A 64 -5.50 -3.15 -3.94
C ALA A 64 -4.80 -4.07 -2.95
N ALA A 65 -5.55 -5.01 -2.38
CA ALA A 65 -5.06 -6.03 -1.49
C ALA A 65 -5.41 -7.42 -2.01
N ALA A 66 -4.50 -8.36 -1.78
CA ALA A 66 -4.74 -9.78 -1.96
C ALA A 66 -4.31 -10.48 -0.68
N LYS A 67 -5.24 -11.20 -0.04
CA LYS A 67 -4.98 -11.92 1.22
C LYS A 67 -5.48 -13.36 1.13
N HIS A 68 -4.71 -14.26 1.71
CA HIS A 68 -5.09 -15.62 2.00
C HIS A 68 -4.99 -15.83 3.50
N GLU A 69 -6.13 -16.11 4.14
CA GLU A 69 -6.19 -16.26 5.59
C GLU A 69 -5.64 -17.62 6.05
N LEU A 70 -4.95 -17.59 7.18
CA LEU A 70 -4.40 -18.77 7.81
C LEU A 70 -5.53 -19.60 8.45
N ASP A 71 -5.83 -20.77 7.90
CA ASP A 71 -6.77 -21.71 8.53
C ASP A 71 -6.22 -22.27 9.86
N THR A 72 -6.86 -21.92 10.98
CA THR A 72 -6.47 -22.35 12.33
C THR A 72 -6.92 -23.75 12.69
N THR A 73 -7.74 -24.42 11.86
CA THR A 73 -8.28 -25.76 12.14
C THR A 73 -7.29 -26.86 11.75
N ARG A 74 -6.45 -26.61 10.74
CA ARG A 74 -5.52 -27.61 10.18
C ARG A 74 -4.21 -27.67 10.95
N ARG A 75 -3.52 -28.82 10.85
CA ARG A 75 -2.19 -29.03 11.44
C ARG A 75 -1.10 -28.26 10.71
N PHE A 76 -1.21 -28.12 9.40
CA PHE A 76 -0.35 -27.26 8.59
C PHE A 76 -1.25 -26.28 7.84
N SER A 77 -0.91 -25.00 7.92
CA SER A 77 -1.62 -23.93 7.24
C SER A 77 -0.63 -22.83 6.90
N PHE A 78 -0.90 -22.10 5.82
CA PHE A 78 -0.14 -20.93 5.44
C PHE A 78 -1.12 -19.82 5.08
N GLY A 79 -0.69 -18.59 5.30
CA GLY A 79 -1.41 -17.39 4.91
C GLY A 79 -0.43 -16.42 4.29
N PHE A 80 -0.92 -15.48 3.51
CA PHE A 80 -0.10 -14.39 3.01
C PHE A 80 -1.00 -13.19 2.73
N GLY A 81 -0.41 -12.01 2.74
CA GLY A 81 -1.13 -10.79 2.40
C GLY A 81 -0.20 -9.80 1.75
N ALA A 82 -0.71 -9.15 0.70
CA ALA A 82 -0.04 -8.05 0.04
C ALA A 82 -1.06 -6.94 -0.19
N GLU A 83 -0.72 -5.72 0.21
CA GLU A 83 -1.55 -4.54 0.05
C GLU A 83 -0.72 -3.39 -0.51
N PHE A 84 -1.20 -2.83 -1.62
CA PHE A 84 -0.56 -1.76 -2.34
C PHE A 84 -1.49 -0.56 -2.39
N TRP A 85 -0.92 0.61 -2.19
CA TRP A 85 -1.62 1.89 -2.30
C TRP A 85 -0.94 2.75 -3.33
N GLY A 86 -1.73 3.55 -4.04
CA GLY A 86 -1.18 4.58 -4.92
C GLY A 86 -2.21 5.62 -5.29
N GLY A 87 -1.75 6.82 -5.61
CA GLY A 87 -2.64 7.90 -5.96
C GLY A 87 -1.98 9.26 -6.06
N TYR A 88 -2.85 10.26 -6.20
CA TYR A 88 -2.47 11.65 -6.32
C TYR A 88 -2.83 12.40 -5.05
N THR A 89 -1.84 13.11 -4.54
CA THR A 89 -1.93 13.80 -3.27
C THR A 89 -1.33 15.20 -3.43
N SER A 90 -1.99 16.22 -2.89
CA SER A 90 -1.54 17.61 -3.01
C SER A 90 -0.15 17.83 -2.42
N SER A 91 0.67 18.62 -3.11
CA SER A 91 1.98 19.03 -2.63
C SER A 91 1.86 20.20 -1.66
N VAL A 92 2.68 20.20 -0.61
CA VAL A 92 2.83 21.35 0.29
C VAL A 92 4.08 22.11 -0.13
N SER A 93 3.94 23.41 -0.39
CA SER A 93 5.07 24.27 -0.68
C SER A 93 5.72 24.71 0.64
N TYR A 94 6.96 24.31 0.83
CA TYR A 94 7.84 24.84 1.86
C TYR A 94 8.92 25.68 1.21
N ASP A 95 9.20 26.85 1.75
CA ASP A 95 10.32 27.65 1.28
C ASP A 95 11.60 27.16 1.96
N ARG A 96 12.56 26.68 1.16
CA ARG A 96 13.88 26.26 1.65
C ARG A 96 14.89 27.37 1.38
N TYR A 97 15.60 27.79 2.41
CA TYR A 97 16.70 28.73 2.24
C TYR A 97 17.88 28.04 1.54
N ASP A 98 18.29 28.56 0.39
CA ASP A 98 19.46 28.09 -0.34
C ASP A 98 20.68 28.95 0.01
N LEU A 99 21.61 28.36 0.78
CA LEU A 99 22.82 29.01 1.26
C LEU A 99 23.77 29.41 0.11
N ALA A 100 23.69 28.73 -1.05
CA ALA A 100 24.55 29.00 -2.21
C ALA A 100 24.10 30.24 -3.00
N ASN A 101 22.79 30.53 -3.00
CA ASN A 101 22.19 31.60 -3.80
C ASN A 101 21.60 32.75 -2.97
N GLY A 102 21.62 32.64 -1.63
CA GLY A 102 21.09 33.65 -0.70
C GLY A 102 19.59 33.90 -0.84
N LYS A 103 18.84 32.95 -1.42
CA LYS A 103 17.42 33.09 -1.77
C LYS A 103 16.60 31.97 -1.15
N PHE A 104 15.35 32.28 -0.81
CA PHE A 104 14.33 31.28 -0.52
C PHE A 104 13.87 30.66 -1.84
N VAL A 105 14.05 29.35 -1.97
CA VAL A 105 13.61 28.57 -3.13
C VAL A 105 12.40 27.75 -2.70
N ARG A 106 11.35 27.79 -3.54
CA ARG A 106 10.12 27.03 -3.30
C ARG A 106 10.39 25.53 -3.47
N ASN A 107 10.30 24.78 -2.38
CA ASN A 107 10.46 23.33 -2.34
C ASN A 107 9.09 22.67 -2.19
N LEU A 108 8.61 22.06 -3.27
CA LEU A 108 7.36 21.30 -3.27
C LEU A 108 7.61 19.92 -2.70
N GLN A 109 7.04 19.63 -1.53
CA GLN A 109 7.09 18.29 -0.96
C GLN A 109 5.76 17.59 -1.19
N HIS A 110 5.81 16.38 -1.73
CA HIS A 110 4.63 15.54 -1.92
C HIS A 110 4.89 14.13 -1.36
N PRO A 111 3.85 13.45 -0.84
CA PRO A 111 3.97 12.05 -0.46
C PRO A 111 4.30 11.16 -1.66
N ALA A 112 4.79 9.94 -1.37
CA ALA A 112 5.02 8.94 -2.40
C ALA A 112 3.72 8.63 -3.16
N HIS A 113 3.80 8.59 -4.48
CA HIS A 113 2.65 8.31 -5.34
C HIS A 113 2.17 6.86 -5.27
N ALA A 114 3.03 5.93 -4.85
CA ALA A 114 2.69 4.54 -4.62
C ALA A 114 3.58 3.97 -3.52
N TRP A 115 3.02 3.10 -2.67
CA TRP A 115 3.76 2.41 -1.62
C TRP A 115 3.13 1.05 -1.29
N VAL A 116 3.91 0.21 -0.63
CA VAL A 116 3.43 -1.07 -0.09
C VAL A 116 2.95 -0.81 1.33
N GLN A 117 1.68 -1.06 1.59
CA GLN A 117 1.09 -0.89 2.92
C GLN A 117 1.31 -2.12 3.78
N GLN A 118 1.13 -3.31 3.21
CA GLN A 118 1.33 -4.59 3.89
C GLN A 118 1.97 -5.59 2.94
N LEU A 119 2.90 -6.36 3.47
CA LEU A 119 3.47 -7.50 2.75
C LEU A 119 3.98 -8.50 3.78
N TYR A 120 3.28 -9.62 3.91
CA TYR A 120 3.59 -10.64 4.90
C TYR A 120 3.29 -12.06 4.40
N ALA A 121 3.95 -13.01 5.05
CA ALA A 121 3.66 -14.43 4.94
C ALA A 121 3.53 -15.03 6.35
N ASP A 122 2.51 -15.84 6.54
CA ASP A 122 2.20 -16.56 7.76
C ASP A 122 2.33 -18.06 7.51
N VAL A 123 2.91 -18.79 8.46
CA VAL A 123 2.93 -20.25 8.46
C VAL A 123 2.60 -20.79 9.83
N LYS A 124 1.78 -21.82 9.85
CA LYS A 124 1.41 -22.58 11.04
C LYS A 124 1.80 -24.03 10.87
N TYR A 125 2.45 -24.56 11.90
CA TYR A 125 2.64 -25.99 12.09
C TYR A 125 2.26 -26.40 13.51
N ARG A 126 1.15 -27.11 13.65
CA ARG A 126 0.52 -27.51 14.92
C ARG A 126 0.28 -26.29 15.82
N SER A 127 1.05 -26.14 16.90
CA SER A 127 0.97 -25.03 17.85
C SER A 127 2.01 -23.94 17.59
N LEU A 128 2.87 -24.11 16.57
CA LEU A 128 3.87 -23.13 16.17
C LEU A 128 3.29 -22.24 15.08
N PHE A 129 3.46 -20.93 15.26
CA PHE A 129 3.04 -19.90 14.34
C PHE A 129 4.25 -19.00 14.07
N ALA A 130 4.49 -18.70 12.80
CA ALA A 130 5.51 -17.76 12.39
C ALA A 130 4.92 -16.80 11.35
N THR A 131 5.16 -15.51 11.57
CA THR A 131 4.81 -14.43 10.65
C THR A 131 6.08 -13.72 10.25
N VAL A 132 6.26 -13.50 8.96
CA VAL A 132 7.38 -12.74 8.42
C VAL A 132 6.84 -11.62 7.56
N GLY A 133 7.29 -10.39 7.80
CA GLY A 133 6.94 -9.20 7.02
C GLY A 133 6.20 -8.14 7.81
N ALA A 134 5.57 -7.22 7.09
CA ALA A 134 4.79 -6.11 7.62
C ALA A 134 3.30 -6.42 7.50
N LYS A 135 2.68 -6.78 8.63
CA LYS A 135 1.25 -7.08 8.75
C LYS A 135 0.59 -6.04 9.65
N ALA A 136 -0.45 -5.37 9.17
CA ALA A 136 -1.24 -4.49 10.02
C ALA A 136 -2.11 -5.34 10.97
N ARG A 137 -2.41 -4.80 12.15
CA ARG A 137 -3.12 -5.49 13.23
C ARG A 137 -4.56 -5.02 13.35
#